data_AF-A0A7C8ME94-F1
#
_entry.id   AF-A0A7C8ME94-F1
#
_cell.length_a   1.000
_cell.length_b   1.000
_cell.length_c   1.000
_cell.angle_alpha   90.00
_cell.angle_beta   90.00
_cell.angle_gamma   90.00
#
_symmetry.space_group_name_H-M   'P 1'
#
loop_
_entity.id
_entity.type
_entity.pdbx_description
1 polymer ?
#
loop_
_entity_poly.entity_id
_entity_poly.type
_entity_poly.pdbx_seq_one_letter_code
_entity_poly.pdbx_strand_id
1 'polypeptide(L)'
;MSSLKISPLQRLRTHLTTVRATKRMALSEKNLEKNLQKAQRAEPRTPYLEYAGAEFPHLQAAGAPQTMADGLWICACKHENKLVHYTGPHPFKYVRCDACDRPINKPAAASEIFTPLRHDLAALFDFNSRKLVPYGQVCRGCGLTHRAKVTKAGEIEFDGQVCACGEVADATWVRFAIGSPVRYRFDPEAAYVKVWEKRIRPRLTKTSLR
;
A
#
# COMPACT_ATOMS: atom_id res chain seq x y z
N MET A 1 43.25 -27.41 5.98
CA MET A 1 42.08 -26.73 5.39
C MET A 1 41.47 -27.66 4.35
N SER A 2 40.39 -28.36 4.70
CA SER A 2 39.83 -29.44 3.87
C SER A 2 38.74 -28.88 2.95
N SER A 3 39.01 -28.85 1.65
CA SER A 3 38.05 -28.43 0.63
C SER A 3 36.98 -29.52 0.43
N LEU A 4 35.75 -29.23 0.84
CA LEU A 4 34.58 -30.09 0.61
C LEU A 4 34.24 -30.12 -0.89
N LYS A 5 34.51 -31.24 -1.56
CA LYS A 5 34.14 -31.47 -2.96
C LYS A 5 32.64 -31.80 -3.05
N ILE A 6 31.83 -30.82 -3.45
CA ILE A 6 30.39 -31.03 -3.76
C ILE A 6 30.25 -31.94 -4.99
N SER A 7 29.46 -33.01 -4.88
CA SER A 7 29.34 -34.00 -5.95
C SER A 7 28.56 -33.45 -7.16
N PRO A 8 28.84 -33.91 -8.40
CA PRO A 8 28.12 -33.49 -9.60
C PRO A 8 26.59 -33.69 -9.51
N LEU A 9 26.15 -34.75 -8.82
CA LEU A 9 24.73 -35.03 -8.58
C LEU A 9 24.08 -34.02 -7.61
N GLN A 10 24.83 -33.53 -6.61
CA GLN A 10 24.35 -32.46 -5.74
C GLN A 10 24.17 -31.15 -6.52
N ARG A 11 25.05 -30.82 -7.48
CA ARG A 11 24.92 -29.63 -8.34
C ARG A 11 23.70 -29.68 -9.26
N LEU A 12 23.41 -30.85 -9.85
CA LEU A 12 22.22 -31.03 -10.70
C LEU A 12 20.91 -30.91 -9.91
N ARG A 13 20.87 -31.45 -8.68
CA ARG A 13 19.70 -31.29 -7.79
C ARG A 13 19.47 -29.83 -7.43
N THR A 14 20.52 -29.10 -7.04
CA THR A 14 20.40 -27.66 -6.72
C THR A 14 19.97 -26.84 -7.94
N HIS A 15 20.43 -27.18 -9.14
CA HIS A 15 19.98 -26.49 -10.36
C HIS A 15 18.50 -26.75 -10.66
N LEU A 16 18.04 -28.00 -10.55
CA LEU A 16 16.64 -28.34 -10.82
C LEU A 16 15.67 -27.73 -9.80
N THR A 17 16.06 -27.63 -8.52
CA THR A 17 15.25 -26.93 -7.50
C THR A 17 15.16 -25.44 -7.78
N THR A 18 16.28 -24.80 -8.16
CA THR A 18 16.31 -23.38 -8.52
C THR A 18 15.45 -23.08 -9.76
N VAL A 19 15.54 -23.90 -10.82
CA VAL A 19 14.75 -23.71 -12.05
C VAL A 19 13.24 -23.90 -11.81
N ARG A 20 12.85 -24.84 -10.96
CA ARG A 20 11.43 -25.02 -10.58
C ARG A 20 10.91 -23.87 -9.73
N ALA A 21 11.72 -23.33 -8.83
CA ALA A 21 11.37 -22.16 -8.02
C ALA A 21 11.17 -20.91 -8.89
N THR A 22 12.10 -20.61 -9.80
CA THR A 22 12.00 -19.44 -10.68
C THR A 22 10.78 -19.51 -11.61
N LYS A 23 10.48 -20.69 -12.18
CA LYS A 23 9.28 -20.86 -13.03
C LYS A 23 7.98 -20.68 -12.25
N ARG A 24 7.91 -21.14 -10.99
CA ARG A 24 6.75 -20.91 -10.12
C ARG A 24 6.58 -19.43 -9.76
N MET A 25 7.68 -18.73 -9.47
CA MET A 25 7.64 -17.28 -9.19
C MET A 25 7.17 -16.49 -10.42
N ALA A 26 7.70 -16.77 -11.61
CA ALA A 26 7.30 -16.08 -12.84
C ALA A 26 5.82 -16.31 -13.21
N LEU A 27 5.30 -17.54 -13.00
CA LEU A 27 3.87 -17.81 -13.19
C LEU A 27 3.01 -17.10 -12.15
N SER A 28 3.49 -17.03 -10.90
CA SER A 28 2.86 -16.28 -9.83
C SER A 28 2.80 -14.78 -10.15
N GLU A 29 3.85 -14.22 -10.75
CA GLU A 29 3.91 -12.82 -11.15
C GLU A 29 2.92 -12.48 -12.28
N LYS A 30 2.86 -13.31 -13.34
CA LYS A 30 1.86 -13.13 -14.41
C LYS A 30 0.42 -13.20 -13.89
N ASN A 31 0.16 -14.09 -12.94
CA ASN A 31 -1.17 -14.19 -12.33
C ASN A 31 -1.46 -13.00 -11.41
N LEU A 32 -0.47 -12.53 -10.66
CA LEU A 32 -0.58 -11.32 -9.85
C LEU A 32 -0.93 -10.12 -10.72
N GLU A 33 -0.20 -9.89 -11.81
CA GLU A 33 -0.45 -8.75 -12.70
C GLU A 33 -1.87 -8.79 -13.28
N LYS A 34 -2.33 -9.96 -13.75
CA LYS A 34 -3.72 -10.15 -14.19
C LYS A 34 -4.73 -9.86 -13.08
N ASN A 35 -4.45 -10.25 -11.84
CA ASN A 35 -5.32 -9.98 -10.70
C ASN A 35 -5.34 -8.48 -10.35
N LEU A 36 -4.19 -7.80 -10.41
CA LEU A 36 -4.09 -6.36 -10.18
C LEU A 36 -4.83 -5.58 -11.28
N GLN A 37 -4.77 -6.01 -12.53
CA GLN A 37 -5.51 -5.39 -13.64
C GLN A 37 -7.02 -5.57 -13.49
N LYS A 38 -7.47 -6.74 -13.01
CA LYS A 38 -8.89 -7.05 -12.79
C LYS A 38 -9.45 -6.48 -11.48
N ALA A 39 -8.61 -5.96 -10.59
CA ALA A 39 -9.03 -5.45 -9.30
C ALA A 39 -10.01 -4.27 -9.48
N GLN A 40 -11.17 -4.36 -8.85
CA GLN A 40 -12.19 -3.31 -8.87
C GLN A 40 -11.89 -2.27 -7.80
N ARG A 41 -12.26 -1.01 -8.04
CA ARG A 41 -12.16 0.02 -6.99
C ARG A 41 -13.09 -0.35 -5.83
N ALA A 42 -12.59 -0.21 -4.60
CA ALA A 42 -13.37 -0.51 -3.41
C ALA A 42 -14.39 0.57 -3.09
N GLU A 43 -14.02 1.83 -3.35
CA GLU A 43 -14.84 2.98 -3.07
C GLU A 43 -15.65 3.33 -4.32
N PRO A 44 -16.97 3.08 -4.34
CA PRO A 44 -17.80 3.46 -5.48
C PRO A 44 -17.66 4.97 -5.71
N ARG A 45 -17.78 5.40 -6.96
CA ARG A 45 -17.96 6.83 -7.24
C ARG A 45 -19.35 7.17 -6.73
N THR A 46 -19.44 8.01 -5.71
CA THR A 46 -20.71 8.54 -5.25
C THR A 46 -21.04 9.74 -6.14
N PRO A 47 -21.96 9.62 -7.11
CA PRO A 47 -22.21 10.69 -8.07
C PRO A 47 -22.87 11.92 -7.44
N TYR A 48 -23.36 11.80 -6.20
CA TYR A 48 -24.36 12.71 -5.65
C TYR A 48 -23.88 13.57 -4.48
N LEU A 49 -22.84 13.15 -3.75
CA LEU A 49 -22.33 13.91 -2.60
C LEU A 49 -21.17 14.85 -2.97
N GLU A 50 -20.48 14.62 -4.09
CA GLU A 50 -19.35 15.44 -4.54
C GLU A 50 -19.78 16.76 -5.21
N TYR A 51 -21.05 16.92 -5.58
CA TYR A 51 -21.51 18.05 -6.39
C TYR A 51 -22.64 18.89 -5.78
N ALA A 52 -23.09 18.56 -4.57
CA ALA A 52 -24.08 19.37 -3.86
C ALA A 52 -23.43 20.70 -3.43
N GLY A 53 -23.41 21.68 -4.34
CA GLY A 53 -22.77 22.99 -4.17
C GLY A 53 -21.71 23.35 -5.21
N ALA A 54 -21.38 22.46 -6.16
CA ALA A 54 -20.49 22.82 -7.27
C ALA A 54 -21.21 23.75 -8.24
N GLU A 55 -20.58 24.85 -8.63
CA GLU A 55 -21.15 25.82 -9.58
C GLU A 55 -21.38 25.18 -10.97
N PHE A 56 -20.58 24.18 -11.35
CA PHE A 56 -20.64 23.50 -12.64
C PHE A 56 -20.46 21.97 -12.51
N PRO A 57 -21.47 21.23 -12.03
CA PRO A 57 -21.36 19.79 -11.76
C PRO A 57 -21.10 18.96 -13.03
N HIS A 58 -21.61 19.40 -14.18
CA HIS A 58 -21.42 18.70 -15.46
C HIS A 58 -20.00 18.84 -16.02
N LEU A 59 -19.30 19.95 -15.78
CA LEU A 59 -17.91 20.14 -16.21
C LEU A 59 -16.96 19.31 -15.34
N GLN A 60 -17.25 19.20 -14.04
CA GLN A 60 -16.48 18.33 -13.14
C GLN A 60 -16.71 16.84 -13.46
N ALA A 61 -17.93 16.45 -13.87
CA ALA A 61 -18.20 15.12 -14.37
C ALA A 61 -17.53 14.80 -15.72
N ALA A 62 -17.23 15.82 -16.53
CA ALA A 62 -16.57 15.68 -17.84
C ALA A 62 -15.05 15.51 -17.75
N GLY A 63 -14.42 15.94 -16.65
CA GLY A 63 -13.03 15.58 -16.35
C GLY A 63 -12.92 14.07 -16.20
N ALA A 64 -12.12 13.42 -17.06
CA ALA A 64 -12.08 11.96 -17.23
C ALA A 64 -12.21 11.20 -15.89
N PRO A 65 -13.39 10.69 -15.53
CA PRO A 65 -13.65 10.26 -14.16
C PRO A 65 -12.75 9.07 -13.75
N GLN A 66 -12.17 8.38 -14.74
CA GLN A 66 -11.18 7.30 -14.61
C GLN A 66 -9.87 7.71 -13.91
N THR A 67 -9.55 9.00 -13.81
CA THR A 67 -8.27 9.47 -13.23
C THR A 67 -8.38 9.97 -11.78
N MET A 68 -9.57 9.98 -11.17
CA MET A 68 -9.74 10.57 -9.85
C MET A 68 -9.23 9.64 -8.74
N ALA A 69 -8.22 10.11 -8.00
CA ALA A 69 -7.60 9.41 -6.89
C ALA A 69 -8.49 9.42 -5.64
N ASP A 70 -8.30 8.46 -4.75
CA ASP A 70 -8.96 8.35 -3.44
C ASP A 70 -8.15 9.02 -2.32
N GLY A 71 -6.90 9.33 -2.60
CA GLY A 71 -5.98 9.92 -1.64
C GLY A 71 -4.66 10.29 -2.31
N LEU A 72 -3.73 10.73 -1.46
CA LEU A 72 -2.35 10.96 -1.86
C LEU A 72 -1.38 10.58 -0.74
N TRP A 73 -0.12 10.44 -1.11
CA TRP A 73 1.01 10.42 -0.19
C TRP A 73 2.20 11.18 -0.76
N ILE A 74 3.02 11.73 0.14
CA ILE A 74 4.12 12.60 -0.24
C ILE A 74 5.45 11.89 0.00
N CYS A 75 6.16 11.59 -1.09
CA CYS A 75 7.43 10.88 -1.04
C CYS A 75 8.54 11.69 -0.36
N ALA A 76 9.63 11.04 0.06
CA ALA A 76 10.84 11.70 0.55
C ALA A 76 11.39 12.74 -0.43
N CYS A 77 11.29 12.50 -1.75
CA CYS A 77 11.69 13.45 -2.81
C CYS A 77 10.72 14.64 -2.98
N LYS A 78 9.68 14.75 -2.13
CA LYS A 78 8.61 15.76 -2.15
C LYS A 78 7.60 15.60 -3.29
N HIS A 79 7.73 14.57 -4.12
CA HIS A 79 6.72 14.28 -5.14
C HIS A 79 5.42 13.79 -4.48
N GLU A 80 4.31 14.32 -4.98
CA GLU A 80 2.96 13.86 -4.65
C GLU A 80 2.63 12.62 -5.46
N ASN A 81 2.06 11.61 -4.81
CA ASN A 81 1.72 10.35 -5.47
C ASN A 81 0.26 10.04 -5.13
N LYS A 82 -0.52 9.74 -6.17
CA LYS A 82 -1.94 9.45 -6.06
C LYS A 82 -2.18 8.05 -5.52
N LEU A 83 -3.23 7.88 -4.74
CA LEU A 83 -3.66 6.59 -4.20
C LEU A 83 -5.04 6.24 -4.74
N VAL A 84 -5.24 4.97 -5.10
CA VAL A 84 -6.53 4.43 -5.50
C VAL A 84 -6.79 3.17 -4.68
N HIS A 85 -7.93 3.11 -4.00
CA HIS A 85 -8.32 1.99 -3.16
C HIS A 85 -9.05 0.92 -3.99
N TYR A 86 -8.52 -0.29 -3.98
CA TYR A 86 -9.04 -1.47 -4.67
C TYR A 86 -9.52 -2.54 -3.69
N THR A 87 -10.50 -3.33 -4.15
CA THR A 87 -10.95 -4.53 -3.44
C THR A 87 -9.90 -5.63 -3.49
N GLY A 88 -10.00 -6.59 -2.57
CA GLY A 88 -9.14 -7.77 -2.55
C GLY A 88 -7.84 -7.58 -1.75
N PRO A 89 -6.81 -8.40 -2.05
CA PRO A 89 -5.62 -8.56 -1.21
C PRO A 89 -4.59 -7.42 -1.32
N HIS A 90 -4.67 -6.58 -2.36
CA HIS A 90 -3.70 -5.52 -2.65
C HIS A 90 -4.41 -4.15 -2.71
N PRO A 91 -4.74 -3.54 -1.56
CA PRO A 91 -5.66 -2.41 -1.48
C PRO A 91 -5.19 -1.18 -2.26
N PHE A 92 -3.90 -0.99 -2.49
CA PHE A 92 -3.36 0.13 -3.28
C PHE A 92 -2.40 -0.34 -4.38
N LYS A 93 -2.44 -1.63 -4.76
CA LYS A 93 -1.49 -2.25 -5.70
C LYS A 93 -0.03 -1.94 -5.29
N TYR A 94 0.79 -1.41 -6.21
CA TYR A 94 2.14 -0.93 -5.95
C TYR A 94 2.15 0.53 -5.51
N VAL A 95 2.69 0.81 -4.32
CA VAL A 95 2.87 2.17 -3.78
C VAL A 95 4.35 2.54 -3.90
N ARG A 96 4.70 3.05 -5.09
CA ARG A 96 6.03 3.55 -5.45
C ARG A 96 5.92 5.01 -5.84
N CYS A 97 7.02 5.74 -5.68
CA CYS A 97 7.04 7.14 -6.06
C CYS A 97 7.21 7.30 -7.57
N ASP A 98 6.29 8.00 -8.23
CA ASP A 98 6.33 8.17 -9.69
C ASP A 98 7.58 8.95 -10.18
N ALA A 99 8.18 9.77 -9.31
CA ALA A 99 9.37 10.57 -9.64
C ALA A 99 10.71 9.89 -9.38
N CYS A 100 10.82 9.05 -8.34
CA CYS A 100 12.12 8.44 -7.96
C CYS A 100 12.09 6.91 -7.85
N ASP A 101 10.95 6.31 -8.19
CA ASP A 101 10.67 4.87 -8.24
C ASP A 101 10.94 4.10 -6.93
N ARG A 102 11.08 4.82 -5.81
CA ARG A 102 11.27 4.21 -4.48
C ARG A 102 9.93 3.80 -3.87
N PRO A 103 9.84 2.61 -3.26
CA PRO A 103 8.67 2.24 -2.46
C PRO A 103 8.58 3.13 -1.22
N ILE A 104 7.36 3.26 -0.68
CA ILE A 104 7.16 3.92 0.61
C ILE A 104 7.90 3.16 1.72
N ASN A 105 8.85 3.82 2.38
CA ASN A 105 9.79 3.18 3.31
C ASN A 105 9.66 3.64 4.76
N LYS A 106 8.93 4.71 5.01
CA LYS A 106 8.71 5.34 6.31
C LYS A 106 7.25 5.77 6.38
N PRO A 107 6.71 6.10 7.57
CA PRO A 107 5.42 6.77 7.67
C PRO A 107 5.52 8.11 6.92
N ALA A 108 5.19 8.07 5.63
CA ALA A 108 5.08 9.24 4.80
C ALA A 108 3.81 9.97 5.21
N ALA A 109 3.81 11.29 5.05
CA ALA A 109 2.58 12.02 5.17
C ALA A 109 1.66 11.56 4.03
N ALA A 110 0.48 11.08 4.40
CA ALA A 110 -0.55 10.60 3.49
C ALA A 110 -1.93 11.07 3.96
N SER A 111 -2.89 11.07 3.03
CA SER A 111 -4.29 11.38 3.33
C SER A 111 -4.94 10.28 4.16
N GLU A 112 -6.14 10.54 4.67
CA GLU A 112 -6.85 9.68 5.61
C GLU A 112 -7.05 8.24 5.13
N ILE A 113 -7.16 8.02 3.82
CA ILE A 113 -7.33 6.67 3.26
C ILE A 113 -6.10 5.77 3.46
N PHE A 114 -4.92 6.34 3.64
CA PHE A 114 -3.68 5.61 3.90
C PHE A 114 -3.06 6.21 5.16
N THR A 115 -3.46 5.70 6.32
CA THR A 115 -2.97 6.20 7.61
C THR A 115 -1.88 5.27 8.15
N PRO A 116 -0.60 5.67 8.17
CA PRO A 116 0.46 4.84 8.72
C PRO A 116 0.20 4.50 10.19
N LEU A 117 0.34 3.23 10.54
CA LEU A 117 0.23 2.76 11.92
C LEU A 117 1.61 2.77 12.58
N ARG A 118 1.63 3.08 13.88
CA ARG A 118 2.79 2.81 14.73
C ARG A 118 2.77 1.31 15.04
N HIS A 119 3.95 0.70 15.22
CA HIS A 119 4.11 -0.76 15.35
C HIS A 119 3.27 -1.38 16.49
N ASP A 120 2.80 -0.55 17.43
CA ASP A 120 2.21 -0.95 18.71
C ASP A 120 0.67 -0.95 18.71
N LEU A 121 0.00 -0.44 17.66
CA LEU A 121 -1.43 -0.11 17.69
C LEU A 121 -2.35 -1.13 16.99
N ALA A 122 -1.81 -2.21 16.43
CA ALA A 122 -2.59 -3.19 15.67
C ALA A 122 -3.60 -4.00 16.52
N ALA A 123 -3.40 -4.07 17.85
CA ALA A 123 -4.20 -4.91 18.74
C ALA A 123 -5.48 -4.23 19.29
N LEU A 124 -5.76 -2.98 18.94
CA LEU A 124 -6.71 -2.15 19.70
C LEU A 124 -8.13 -2.03 19.11
N PHE A 125 -8.44 -2.69 18.00
CA PHE A 125 -9.74 -2.51 17.35
C PHE A 125 -10.51 -3.83 17.25
N ASP A 126 -11.63 -3.89 17.97
CA ASP A 126 -12.58 -4.99 17.92
C ASP A 126 -13.35 -4.95 16.58
N PHE A 127 -13.05 -5.91 15.70
CA PHE A 127 -13.73 -6.04 14.41
C PHE A 127 -14.97 -6.88 14.54
N ASN A 128 -16.05 -6.24 14.99
CA ASN A 128 -17.33 -6.91 15.18
C ASN A 128 -18.10 -7.15 13.86
N SER A 129 -17.42 -7.24 12.70
CA SER A 129 -18.11 -7.52 11.44
C SER A 129 -17.25 -8.29 10.44
N ARG A 130 -17.91 -9.21 9.72
CA ARG A 130 -17.39 -10.02 8.60
C ARG A 130 -16.95 -9.18 7.38
N LYS A 131 -16.78 -7.86 7.53
CA LYS A 131 -16.37 -6.92 6.49
C LYS A 131 -14.84 -6.84 6.46
N LEU A 132 -14.31 -6.71 5.26
CA LEU A 132 -12.87 -6.67 4.95
C LEU A 132 -12.03 -5.94 6.01
N VAL A 133 -10.92 -6.54 6.41
CA VAL A 133 -9.96 -5.95 7.36
C VAL A 133 -9.45 -4.62 6.80
N PRO A 134 -9.67 -3.47 7.46
CA PRO A 134 -9.26 -2.16 6.97
C PRO A 134 -7.79 -1.87 7.31
N TYR A 135 -6.92 -2.89 7.22
CA TYR A 135 -5.50 -2.74 7.46
C TYR A 135 -4.70 -3.43 6.39
N GLY A 136 -3.48 -2.96 6.22
CA GLY A 136 -2.51 -3.63 5.41
C GLY A 136 -1.09 -3.21 5.75
N GLN A 137 -0.18 -3.68 4.93
CA GLN A 137 1.23 -3.37 5.01
C GLN A 137 1.82 -3.23 3.62
N VAL A 138 2.95 -2.55 3.51
CA VAL A 138 3.65 -2.35 2.24
C VAL A 138 4.97 -3.10 2.21
N CYS A 139 5.16 -3.91 1.17
CA CYS A 139 6.41 -4.59 0.93
C CYS A 139 7.55 -3.58 0.73
N ARG A 140 8.62 -3.73 1.51
CA ARG A 140 9.78 -2.83 1.46
C ARG A 140 10.60 -2.96 0.17
N GLY A 141 10.58 -4.14 -0.46
CA GLY A 141 11.31 -4.40 -1.69
C GLY A 141 10.66 -3.74 -2.91
N CYS A 142 9.40 -4.09 -3.19
CA CYS A 142 8.72 -3.67 -4.43
C CYS A 142 7.59 -2.65 -4.25
N GLY A 143 7.17 -2.36 -3.02
CA GLY A 143 6.04 -1.45 -2.75
C GLY A 143 4.65 -2.07 -2.90
N LEU A 144 4.54 -3.37 -3.17
CA LEU A 144 3.23 -4.03 -3.24
C LEU A 144 2.53 -3.99 -1.87
N THR A 145 1.28 -3.55 -1.86
CA THR A 145 0.46 -3.51 -0.65
C THR A 145 -0.19 -4.84 -0.37
N HIS A 146 -0.32 -5.23 0.89
CA HIS A 146 -0.90 -6.49 1.33
C HIS A 146 -1.92 -6.22 2.41
N ARG A 147 -3.18 -6.62 2.20
CA ARG A 147 -4.22 -6.56 3.22
C ARG A 147 -3.90 -7.55 4.35
N ALA A 148 -4.08 -7.12 5.59
CA ALA A 148 -3.88 -7.97 6.75
C ALA A 148 -4.93 -9.11 6.78
N LYS A 149 -4.57 -10.21 7.44
CA LYS A 149 -5.45 -11.38 7.60
C LYS A 149 -6.05 -11.37 9.01
N VAL A 150 -7.21 -11.99 9.16
CA VAL A 150 -7.78 -12.30 10.47
C VAL A 150 -7.41 -13.74 10.81
N THR A 151 -6.81 -13.99 11.96
CA THR A 151 -6.52 -15.33 12.46
C THR A 151 -7.83 -16.01 12.89
N LYS A 152 -7.77 -17.32 13.18
CA LYS A 152 -8.93 -18.04 13.74
C LYS A 152 -9.38 -17.49 15.09
N ALA A 153 -8.49 -16.80 15.82
CA ALA A 153 -8.77 -16.17 17.11
C ALA A 153 -9.37 -14.76 16.97
N GLY A 154 -9.54 -14.25 15.74
CA GLY A 154 -10.04 -12.89 15.50
C GLY A 154 -8.94 -11.82 15.52
N GLU A 155 -7.68 -12.20 15.71
CA GLU A 155 -6.55 -11.27 15.75
C GLU A 155 -6.11 -10.88 14.33
N ILE A 156 -5.51 -9.68 14.19
CA ILE A 156 -5.00 -9.20 12.91
C ILE A 156 -3.55 -9.66 12.74
N GLU A 157 -3.29 -10.43 11.68
CA GLU A 157 -1.97 -10.93 11.34
C GLU A 157 -1.40 -10.19 10.12
N PHE A 158 -0.19 -9.68 10.29
CA PHE A 158 0.62 -9.05 9.23
C PHE A 158 1.78 -9.95 8.80
N ASP A 159 2.38 -10.67 9.73
CA ASP A 159 3.69 -11.30 9.51
C ASP A 159 3.59 -12.62 8.73
N GLY A 160 4.71 -13.09 8.17
CA GLY A 160 4.79 -14.38 7.47
C GLY A 160 4.20 -14.41 6.05
N GLN A 161 3.59 -13.32 5.59
CA GLN A 161 3.15 -13.19 4.20
C GLN A 161 4.34 -12.99 3.25
N VAL A 162 4.48 -13.86 2.24
CA VAL A 162 5.52 -13.74 1.22
C VAL A 162 5.03 -12.85 0.07
N CYS A 163 5.80 -11.81 -0.28
CA CYS A 163 5.54 -10.95 -1.42
C CYS A 163 5.89 -11.64 -2.75
N ALA A 164 5.34 -11.16 -3.85
CA ALA A 164 5.73 -11.61 -5.18
C ALA A 164 7.20 -11.33 -5.52
N CYS A 165 7.82 -10.31 -4.91
CA CYS A 165 9.25 -10.06 -5.06
C CYS A 165 10.14 -10.97 -4.19
N GLY A 166 9.56 -11.89 -3.43
CA GLY A 166 10.27 -12.84 -2.57
C GLY A 166 10.52 -12.37 -1.14
N GLU A 167 10.32 -11.09 -0.84
CA GLU A 167 10.42 -10.55 0.51
C GLU A 167 9.36 -11.15 1.43
N VAL A 168 9.72 -11.43 2.68
CA VAL A 168 8.80 -11.95 3.70
C VAL A 168 8.37 -10.81 4.61
N ALA A 169 7.07 -10.71 4.87
CA ALA A 169 6.52 -9.70 5.75
C ALA A 169 7.05 -9.85 7.17
N ASP A 170 7.53 -8.74 7.71
CA ASP A 170 8.04 -8.60 9.07
C ASP A 170 7.56 -7.28 9.70
N ALA A 171 7.92 -7.07 10.97
CA ALA A 171 7.56 -5.87 11.71
C ALA A 171 8.11 -4.56 11.12
N THR A 172 9.09 -4.61 10.22
CA THR A 172 9.72 -3.42 9.63
C THR A 172 8.95 -2.87 8.42
N TRP A 173 8.01 -3.65 7.88
CA TRP A 173 7.14 -3.18 6.80
C TRP A 173 6.24 -2.04 7.27
N VAL A 174 5.91 -1.12 6.37
CA VAL A 174 5.02 0.00 6.70
C VAL A 174 3.61 -0.55 6.85
N ARG A 175 3.11 -0.63 8.09
CA ARG A 175 1.72 -0.98 8.40
C ARG A 175 0.83 0.26 8.27
N PHE A 176 -0.40 0.10 7.80
CA PHE A 176 -1.35 1.19 7.60
C PHE A 176 -2.79 0.76 7.87
N ALA A 177 -3.61 1.74 8.25
CA ALA A 177 -5.06 1.65 8.25
C ALA A 177 -5.63 2.26 6.97
N ILE A 178 -6.70 1.63 6.48
CA ILE A 178 -7.47 2.05 5.33
C ILE A 178 -8.63 2.90 5.86
N GLY A 179 -8.51 4.22 5.69
CA GLY A 179 -9.52 5.18 6.12
C GLY A 179 -10.50 5.55 5.01
N SER A 180 -11.15 6.71 5.16
CA SER A 180 -12.15 7.20 4.19
C SER A 180 -11.51 8.07 3.09
N PRO A 181 -11.93 7.92 1.81
CA PRO A 181 -11.52 8.81 0.71
C PRO A 181 -12.20 10.18 0.73
N VAL A 182 -13.30 10.33 1.49
CA VAL A 182 -14.29 11.40 1.28
C VAL A 182 -13.67 12.80 1.33
N ARG A 183 -12.80 13.06 2.31
CA ARG A 183 -12.14 14.37 2.43
C ARG A 183 -11.26 14.71 1.24
N TYR A 184 -10.46 13.75 0.79
CA TYR A 184 -9.57 13.97 -0.35
C TYR A 184 -10.36 14.18 -1.63
N ARG A 185 -11.43 13.39 -1.84
CA ARG A 185 -12.28 13.53 -3.01
C ARG A 185 -13.06 14.86 -3.04
N PHE A 186 -13.48 15.34 -1.87
CA PHE A 186 -14.19 16.62 -1.72
C PHE A 186 -13.29 17.82 -2.01
N ASP A 187 -12.09 17.85 -1.44
CA ASP A 187 -11.13 18.95 -1.62
C ASP A 187 -9.69 18.40 -1.65
N PRO A 188 -9.18 18.02 -2.84
CA PRO A 188 -7.83 17.49 -2.99
C PRO A 188 -6.74 18.47 -2.55
N GLU A 189 -6.94 19.77 -2.78
CA GLU A 189 -5.97 20.83 -2.46
C GLU A 189 -5.87 21.02 -0.94
N ALA A 190 -7.00 21.12 -0.23
CA ALA A 190 -6.98 21.18 1.23
C ALA A 190 -6.39 19.91 1.85
N ALA A 191 -6.70 18.74 1.27
CA ALA A 191 -6.09 17.49 1.70
C ALA A 191 -4.57 17.49 1.47
N TYR A 192 -4.09 17.99 0.32
CA TYR A 192 -2.66 18.15 0.05
C TYR A 192 -1.98 19.05 1.08
N VAL A 193 -2.52 20.24 1.33
CA VAL A 193 -1.98 21.19 2.32
C VAL A 193 -1.88 20.54 3.69
N LYS A 194 -2.95 19.87 4.14
CA LYS A 194 -2.97 19.15 5.43
C LYS A 194 -1.91 18.06 5.51
N VAL A 195 -1.71 17.30 4.44
CA VAL A 195 -0.67 16.25 4.38
C VAL A 195 0.72 16.89 4.40
N TRP A 196 0.92 17.99 3.69
CA TRP A 196 2.17 18.74 3.69
C TRP A 196 2.52 19.33 5.06
N GLU A 197 1.53 19.91 5.75
CA GLU A 197 1.69 20.40 7.13
C GLU A 197 2.12 19.29 8.09
N LYS A 198 1.48 18.11 8.02
CA LYS A 198 1.87 16.93 8.83
C LYS A 198 3.33 16.55 8.61
N ARG A 199 3.85 16.71 7.39
CA ARG A 199 5.25 16.43 7.04
C ARG A 199 6.21 17.45 7.65
N ILE A 200 5.85 18.73 7.65
CA ILE A 200 6.73 19.83 8.10
C ILE A 200 6.72 19.98 9.62
N ARG A 201 5.57 19.78 10.27
CA ARG A 201 5.38 20.03 11.71
C ARG A 201 6.48 19.44 12.61
N PRO A 202 6.92 18.17 12.46
CA PRO A 202 7.98 17.60 13.31
C PRO A 202 9.36 18.26 13.15
N ARG A 203 9.59 19.05 12.10
CA ARG A 203 10.85 19.78 11.87
C ARG A 203 10.86 21.12 12.61
N LEU A 204 9.70 21.76 12.71
CA LEU A 204 9.56 23.05 13.39
C LEU A 204 9.77 22.90 14.90
N THR A 205 9.18 21.86 15.51
CA THR A 205 9.30 21.62 16.96
C THR A 205 10.71 21.27 17.43
N LYS A 206 11.56 20.73 16.56
CA LYS A 206 12.96 20.41 16.88
C LYS A 206 13.89 21.63 16.83
N THR A 207 13.48 22.68 16.14
CA THR A 207 14.32 23.88 15.93
C THR A 207 14.20 24.87 17.09
N SER A 208 13.10 24.85 17.84
CA SER A 208 12.87 25.76 18.98
C SER A 208 13.48 25.30 20.32
N LEU A 209 14.24 24.19 20.32
CA LEU A 209 14.84 23.59 21.52
C LEU A 209 16.37 23.65 21.51
N ARG A 210 16.94 24.55 20.71
CA ARG A 210 18.38 24.87 20.66
C ARG A 210 18.55 26.37 20.84
#